data_AF-A0A524G9H6-F1
#
_entry.id   AF-A0A524G9H6-F1
#
_cell.length_a   1.000
_cell.length_b   1.000
_cell.length_c   1.000
_cell.angle_alpha   90.00
_cell.angle_beta   90.00
_cell.angle_gamma   90.00
#
_symmetry.space_group_name_H-M   'P 1'
#
loop_
_entity.id
_entity.type
_entity.pdbx_description
1 polymer ?
#
loop_
_entity_poly.entity_id
_entity_poly.type
_entity_poly.pdbx_seq_one_letter_code
_entity_poly.pdbx_strand_id
1 'polypeptide(L)'
;MVKEIVVLRDSGILLFHYSISGTRKLDELAAAFLSAVGSFAQEVNQDNITVMSFAKNKLVWEKKGDLYFIALVSDNDSGEIHRVILQELAEHFVSTYYSDLRKELPDSRRFRPFTDIVEITLHKFDGIPGLARRYKTILLPSAELNRLKTSLAEVEINRDILRGSLITYDGHVATSNLRSYELEAVLDLLQTHKADMEITEHSCLDKSTGFLLTRVDSHSIAAFVVNLGLSENTYLELIRPFLALAQHISFDDARKFEPDKEEGPITFYDYDGVEIIASIEDIRKETQIMYASSSSNETQRSGALRMVNILGKRNTVADLHESTGLPREQSDQILANLIAKGLVRISRLYPVLEDRDERFAAYLEVIGIKKRDYDIVDSIWKYCNGTLSIREISERSGSPASRILEVLNGLGNNVIWKSERVLSHVR
;
A
#
# COMPACT_ATOMS: atom_id res chain seq x y z
N MET A 1 -7.39 4.05 7.95
CA MET A 1 -7.73 2.99 7.01
C MET A 1 -8.97 3.34 6.18
N VAL A 2 -8.85 3.18 4.85
CA VAL A 2 -9.99 3.20 3.94
C VAL A 2 -10.81 1.92 4.13
N LYS A 3 -12.01 2.03 4.68
CA LYS A 3 -12.95 0.91 4.85
C LYS A 3 -13.62 0.57 3.53
N GLU A 4 -14.09 1.60 2.83
CA GLU A 4 -14.78 1.48 1.54
C GLU A 4 -14.39 2.66 0.63
N ILE A 5 -14.25 2.41 -0.68
CA ILE A 5 -14.19 3.44 -1.73
C ILE A 5 -15.37 3.24 -2.67
N VAL A 6 -16.06 4.32 -2.99
CA VAL A 6 -17.24 4.29 -3.84
C VAL A 6 -17.13 5.36 -4.91
N VAL A 7 -17.49 5.01 -6.14
CA VAL A 7 -17.64 5.96 -7.25
C VAL A 7 -19.10 6.02 -7.66
N LEU A 8 -19.68 7.21 -7.56
CA LEU A 8 -21.09 7.46 -7.83
C LEU A 8 -21.23 8.59 -8.84
N ARG A 9 -22.31 8.59 -9.62
CA ARG A 9 -22.76 9.81 -10.31
C ARG A 9 -23.52 10.73 -9.36
N ASP A 10 -23.63 12.00 -9.72
CA ASP A 10 -24.53 12.98 -9.09
C ASP A 10 -25.99 12.51 -9.02
N SER A 11 -26.43 11.70 -9.99
CA SER A 11 -27.73 11.05 -10.03
C SER A 11 -27.89 9.90 -9.02
N GLY A 12 -26.83 9.54 -8.29
CA GLY A 12 -26.80 8.43 -7.34
C GLY A 12 -26.59 7.05 -7.95
N ILE A 13 -26.27 6.97 -9.24
CA ILE A 13 -25.90 5.69 -9.87
C ILE A 13 -24.53 5.25 -9.35
N LEU A 14 -24.49 4.09 -8.70
CA LEU A 14 -23.27 3.42 -8.26
C LEU A 14 -22.52 2.84 -9.47
N LEU A 15 -21.33 3.36 -9.73
CA LEU A 15 -20.47 2.86 -10.81
C LEU A 15 -19.47 1.83 -10.29
N PHE A 16 -18.91 2.06 -9.11
CA PHE A 16 -17.88 1.20 -8.54
C PHE A 16 -17.95 1.20 -7.02
N HIS A 17 -17.69 0.04 -6.44
CA HIS A 17 -17.61 -0.16 -4.99
C HIS A 17 -16.40 -1.04 -4.68
N TYR A 18 -15.60 -0.58 -3.73
CA TYR A 18 -14.47 -1.28 -3.15
C TYR A 18 -14.67 -1.35 -1.64
N SER A 19 -14.47 -2.53 -1.06
CA SER A 19 -14.52 -2.74 0.39
C SER A 19 -13.47 -3.75 0.81
N ILE A 20 -12.69 -3.40 1.84
CA ILE A 20 -11.67 -4.29 2.40
C ILE A 20 -12.32 -5.51 3.07
N SER A 21 -13.49 -5.32 3.67
CA SER A 21 -14.19 -6.36 4.44
C SER A 21 -15.23 -7.15 3.63
N GLY A 22 -15.41 -6.82 2.35
CA GLY A 22 -16.49 -7.35 1.52
C GLY A 22 -17.89 -6.87 1.93
N THR A 23 -18.02 -6.04 2.97
CA THR A 23 -19.30 -5.45 3.39
C THR A 23 -19.60 -4.18 2.60
N ARG A 24 -20.88 -3.94 2.28
CA ARG A 24 -21.38 -2.79 1.52
C ARG A 24 -22.13 -1.83 2.43
N LYS A 25 -21.46 -1.25 3.43
CA LYS A 25 -22.16 -0.32 4.34
C LYS A 25 -22.44 1.02 3.67
N LEU A 26 -21.63 1.38 2.67
CA LEU A 26 -21.76 2.68 1.99
C LEU A 26 -22.84 2.67 0.91
N ASP A 27 -23.25 1.50 0.38
CA ASP A 27 -24.40 1.39 -0.52
C ASP A 27 -25.69 1.87 0.18
N GLU A 28 -25.85 1.57 1.48
CA GLU A 28 -26.97 2.03 2.31
C GLU A 28 -26.85 3.53 2.67
N LEU A 29 -25.63 4.06 2.72
CA LEU A 29 -25.34 5.45 3.08
C LEU A 29 -25.23 6.38 1.87
N ALA A 30 -25.17 5.87 0.64
CA ALA A 30 -24.98 6.68 -0.57
C ALA A 30 -26.11 7.69 -0.79
N ALA A 31 -27.37 7.27 -0.57
CA ALA A 31 -28.53 8.15 -0.65
C ALA A 31 -28.53 9.21 0.47
N ALA A 32 -28.15 8.82 1.68
CA ALA A 32 -28.00 9.74 2.81
C ALA A 32 -26.86 10.74 2.58
N PHE A 33 -25.74 10.29 1.99
CA PHE A 33 -24.61 11.12 1.60
C PHE A 33 -25.01 12.14 0.53
N LEU A 34 -25.64 11.73 -0.57
CA LEU A 34 -26.05 12.65 -1.63
C LEU A 34 -27.07 13.68 -1.15
N SER A 35 -27.99 13.26 -0.28
CA SER A 35 -28.93 14.16 0.39
C SER A 35 -28.20 15.18 1.29
N ALA A 36 -27.24 14.71 2.10
CA ALA A 36 -26.45 15.58 2.97
C ALA A 36 -25.58 16.55 2.15
N VAL A 37 -24.83 16.08 1.15
CA VAL A 37 -24.00 16.93 0.29
C VAL A 37 -24.83 17.95 -0.47
N GLY A 38 -26.02 17.59 -0.95
CA GLY A 38 -26.96 18.52 -1.58
C GLY A 38 -27.40 19.64 -0.65
N SER A 39 -27.66 19.33 0.63
CA SER A 39 -28.02 20.31 1.67
C SER A 39 -26.82 21.19 2.06
N PHE A 40 -25.64 20.60 2.26
CA PHE A 40 -24.44 21.33 2.67
C PHE A 40 -23.89 22.25 1.57
N ALA A 41 -23.98 21.84 0.30
CA ALA A 41 -23.59 22.67 -0.84
C ALA A 41 -24.52 23.89 -1.03
N GLN A 42 -25.77 23.84 -0.54
CA GLN A 42 -26.69 24.99 -0.54
C GLN A 42 -26.41 25.98 0.60
N GLU A 43 -25.86 25.52 1.73
CA GLU A 43 -25.61 26.36 2.91
C GLU A 43 -24.20 26.97 2.94
N VAL A 44 -23.20 26.34 2.32
CA VAL A 44 -21.81 26.78 2.36
C VAL A 44 -21.32 27.07 0.95
N ASN A 45 -21.14 28.35 0.65
CA ASN A 45 -20.71 28.87 -0.65
C ASN A 45 -19.19 28.68 -0.88
N GLN A 46 -18.66 27.46 -0.70
CA GLN A 46 -17.24 27.14 -0.92
C GLN A 46 -17.00 25.70 -1.38
N ASP A 47 -16.15 25.56 -2.40
CA ASP A 47 -15.58 24.34 -3.00
C ASP A 47 -14.74 23.43 -2.06
N ASN A 48 -14.85 23.58 -0.73
CA ASN A 48 -13.82 23.12 0.22
C ASN A 48 -14.29 22.13 1.29
N ILE A 49 -15.58 21.79 1.39
CA ILE A 49 -15.99 20.72 2.31
C ILE A 49 -15.85 19.40 1.59
N THR A 50 -14.80 18.65 1.92
CA THR A 50 -14.49 17.31 1.40
C THR A 50 -14.46 16.24 2.49
N VAL A 51 -14.79 16.59 3.75
CA VAL A 51 -14.75 15.69 4.90
C VAL A 51 -15.99 15.84 5.79
N MET A 52 -16.58 14.73 6.21
CA MET A 52 -17.72 14.68 7.14
C MET A 52 -17.50 13.57 8.17
N SER A 53 -17.45 13.92 9.45
CA SER A 53 -17.19 12.96 10.53
C SER A 53 -18.49 12.41 11.14
N PHE A 54 -18.52 11.10 11.38
CA PHE A 54 -19.61 10.34 11.99
C PHE A 54 -19.08 9.39 13.07
N ALA A 55 -19.29 9.71 14.35
CA ALA A 55 -18.93 8.85 15.48
C ALA A 55 -17.48 8.31 15.42
N LYS A 56 -17.26 7.09 14.88
CA LYS A 56 -15.95 6.44 14.75
C LYS A 56 -15.37 6.44 13.32
N ASN A 57 -16.08 7.05 12.38
CA ASN A 57 -15.73 7.09 10.97
C ASN A 57 -15.74 8.53 10.47
N LYS A 58 -15.13 8.76 9.32
CA LYS A 58 -15.31 9.97 8.52
C LYS A 58 -15.45 9.60 7.06
N LEU A 59 -16.24 10.37 6.34
CA LEU A 59 -16.33 10.32 4.88
C LEU A 59 -15.41 11.39 4.33
N VAL A 60 -14.55 11.02 3.40
CA VAL A 60 -13.76 11.94 2.59
C VAL A 60 -14.24 11.80 1.15
N TRP A 61 -14.41 12.90 0.43
CA TRP A 61 -14.82 12.83 -0.98
C TRP A 61 -14.08 13.81 -1.87
N GLU A 62 -14.01 13.45 -3.15
CA GLU A 62 -13.48 14.26 -4.24
C GLU A 62 -14.50 14.26 -5.38
N LYS A 63 -14.81 15.44 -5.92
CA LYS A 63 -15.74 15.58 -7.05
C LYS A 63 -14.97 15.85 -8.34
N LYS A 64 -15.26 15.06 -9.38
CA LYS A 64 -14.67 15.25 -10.72
C LYS A 64 -15.74 15.20 -11.79
N GLY A 65 -16.19 16.37 -12.24
CA GLY A 65 -17.33 16.49 -13.15
C GLY A 65 -18.63 16.08 -12.46
N ASP A 66 -19.34 15.11 -13.03
CA ASP A 66 -20.56 14.49 -12.49
C ASP A 66 -20.28 13.31 -11.55
N LEU A 67 -19.01 12.99 -11.30
CA LEU A 67 -18.60 11.85 -10.47
C LEU A 67 -18.19 12.28 -9.06
N TYR A 68 -18.65 11.53 -8.07
CA TYR A 68 -18.19 11.57 -6.69
C TYR A 68 -17.34 10.34 -6.39
N PHE A 69 -16.13 10.57 -5.92
CA PHE A 69 -15.24 9.56 -5.36
C PHE A 69 -15.29 9.72 -3.85
N ILE A 70 -15.70 8.68 -3.12
CA ILE A 70 -15.94 8.75 -1.68
C ILE A 70 -15.12 7.65 -1.01
N ALA A 71 -14.38 7.99 0.04
CA ALA A 71 -13.76 7.06 0.95
C ALA A 71 -14.43 7.13 2.33
N LEU A 72 -14.83 5.99 2.87
CA LEU A 72 -15.14 5.84 4.29
C LEU A 72 -13.86 5.46 5.02
N VAL A 73 -13.44 6.29 5.95
CA VAL A 73 -12.18 6.16 6.67
C VAL A 73 -12.44 6.23 8.18
N SER A 74 -11.48 5.82 9.01
CA SER A 74 -11.57 5.94 10.46
C SER A 74 -11.42 7.40 10.89
N ASP A 75 -12.05 7.79 12.00
CA ASP A 75 -11.98 9.16 12.57
C ASP A 75 -10.52 9.68 12.67
N ASN A 76 -9.64 8.85 13.24
CA ASN A 76 -8.24 9.21 13.50
C ASN A 76 -7.34 9.29 12.25
N ASP A 77 -7.84 9.01 11.04
CA ASP A 77 -7.02 9.08 9.83
C ASP A 77 -6.79 10.54 9.40
N SER A 78 -5.79 10.81 8.56
CA SER A 78 -5.65 12.13 7.92
C SER A 78 -6.66 12.29 6.77
N GLY A 79 -7.45 13.37 6.77
CA GLY A 79 -8.41 13.66 5.69
C GLY A 79 -7.71 14.02 4.38
N GLU A 80 -6.63 14.78 4.49
CA GLU A 80 -5.86 15.28 3.35
C GLU A 80 -5.14 14.16 2.59
N ILE A 81 -4.56 13.18 3.28
CA ILE A 81 -3.94 12.02 2.64
C ILE A 81 -4.99 11.25 1.80
N HIS A 82 -6.19 11.04 2.36
CA HIS A 82 -7.26 10.36 1.65
C HIS A 82 -7.82 11.18 0.48
N ARG A 83 -7.84 12.50 0.57
CA ARG A 83 -8.23 13.35 -0.56
C ARG A 83 -7.24 13.24 -1.72
N VAL A 84 -5.93 13.22 -1.43
CA VAL A 84 -4.90 12.98 -2.46
C VAL A 84 -5.08 11.62 -3.11
N ILE A 85 -5.34 10.57 -2.33
CA ILE A 85 -5.65 9.24 -2.85
C ILE A 85 -6.87 9.29 -3.78
N LEU A 86 -7.97 9.93 -3.35
CA LEU A 86 -9.18 10.03 -4.17
C LEU A 86 -8.97 10.84 -5.45
N GLN A 87 -8.15 11.90 -5.42
CA GLN A 87 -7.81 12.68 -6.60
C GLN A 87 -7.04 11.86 -7.63
N GLU A 88 -6.04 11.09 -7.20
CA GLU A 88 -5.30 10.17 -8.06
C GLU A 88 -6.24 9.10 -8.65
N LEU A 89 -7.08 8.49 -7.82
CA LEU A 89 -8.08 7.52 -8.27
C LEU A 89 -9.05 8.13 -9.28
N ALA A 90 -9.49 9.37 -9.08
CA ALA A 90 -10.38 10.07 -10.00
C ALA A 90 -9.72 10.36 -11.35
N GLU A 91 -8.43 10.72 -11.36
CA GLU A 91 -7.62 10.82 -12.59
C GLU A 91 -7.53 9.49 -13.34
N HIS A 92 -7.19 8.40 -12.64
CA HIS A 92 -7.10 7.09 -13.25
C HIS A 92 -8.45 6.57 -13.75
N PHE A 93 -9.52 6.72 -12.98
CA PHE A 93 -10.84 6.24 -13.34
C PHE A 93 -11.38 6.93 -14.59
N VAL A 94 -11.33 8.27 -14.61
CA VAL A 94 -11.85 9.06 -15.74
C VAL A 94 -11.03 8.83 -17.01
N SER A 95 -9.70 8.74 -16.89
CA SER A 95 -8.84 8.49 -18.06
C SER A 95 -9.02 7.07 -18.62
N THR A 96 -9.16 6.07 -17.76
CA THR A 96 -9.28 4.65 -18.16
C THR A 96 -10.65 4.36 -18.77
N TYR A 97 -11.73 4.88 -18.17
CA TYR A 97 -13.10 4.50 -18.51
C TYR A 97 -13.88 5.58 -19.25
N TYR A 98 -13.21 6.58 -19.83
CA TYR A 98 -13.82 7.74 -20.47
C TYR A 98 -14.96 7.38 -21.44
N SER A 99 -14.75 6.40 -22.32
CA SER A 99 -15.73 5.97 -23.31
C SER A 99 -16.96 5.31 -22.69
N ASP A 100 -16.80 4.63 -21.55
CA ASP A 100 -17.88 3.95 -20.85
C ASP A 100 -18.68 4.90 -19.97
N LEU A 101 -18.02 5.91 -19.42
CA LEU A 101 -18.65 7.00 -18.68
C LEU A 101 -19.55 7.88 -19.54
N ARG A 102 -19.37 7.94 -20.85
CA ARG A 102 -20.26 8.69 -21.75
C ARG A 102 -21.61 8.01 -22.01
N LYS A 103 -21.79 6.76 -21.59
CA LYS A 103 -23.05 6.03 -21.78
C LYS A 103 -24.07 6.47 -20.72
N GLU A 104 -25.35 6.50 -21.08
CA GLU A 104 -26.43 6.85 -20.15
C GLU A 104 -26.57 5.83 -19.02
N LEU A 105 -26.44 4.53 -19.34
CA LEU A 105 -26.47 3.43 -18.38
C LEU A 105 -25.18 2.60 -18.52
N PRO A 106 -24.10 3.00 -17.82
CA PRO A 106 -22.86 2.24 -17.83
C PRO A 106 -23.02 0.91 -17.07
N ASP A 107 -22.44 -0.16 -17.61
CA ASP A 107 -22.42 -1.48 -16.96
C ASP A 107 -21.36 -1.49 -15.85
N SER A 108 -21.81 -1.66 -14.60
CA SER A 108 -20.95 -1.68 -13.42
C SER A 108 -19.88 -2.78 -13.46
N ARG A 109 -20.12 -3.87 -14.20
CA ARG A 109 -19.15 -4.97 -14.35
C ARG A 109 -17.88 -4.52 -15.05
N ARG A 110 -17.98 -3.54 -15.94
CA ARG A 110 -16.83 -3.04 -16.71
C ARG A 110 -15.84 -2.25 -15.87
N PHE A 111 -16.26 -1.74 -14.71
CA PHE A 111 -15.39 -1.01 -13.78
C PHE A 111 -14.73 -1.91 -12.74
N ARG A 112 -15.06 -3.22 -12.66
CA ARG A 112 -14.45 -4.15 -11.71
C ARG A 112 -12.92 -4.19 -11.74
N PRO A 113 -12.24 -4.11 -12.90
CA PRO A 113 -10.78 -4.06 -12.94
C PRO A 113 -10.16 -2.83 -12.24
N PHE A 114 -10.98 -1.81 -11.93
CA PHE A 114 -10.50 -0.65 -11.18
C PHE A 114 -10.08 -0.98 -9.74
N THR A 115 -10.55 -2.10 -9.18
CA THR A 115 -10.11 -2.59 -7.87
C THR A 115 -8.59 -2.72 -7.79
N ASP A 116 -7.94 -3.24 -8.83
CA ASP A 116 -6.49 -3.42 -8.84
C ASP A 116 -5.77 -2.06 -8.77
N ILE A 117 -6.31 -1.05 -9.45
CA ILE A 117 -5.78 0.33 -9.41
C ILE A 117 -5.96 0.93 -8.01
N VAL A 118 -7.11 0.70 -7.37
CA VAL A 118 -7.36 1.12 -5.99
C VAL A 118 -6.34 0.49 -5.04
N GLU A 119 -6.12 -0.81 -5.13
CA GLU A 119 -5.16 -1.53 -4.29
C GLU A 119 -3.72 -1.05 -4.51
N ILE A 120 -3.30 -0.88 -5.77
CA ILE A 120 -1.97 -0.33 -6.11
C ILE A 120 -1.79 1.07 -5.55
N THR A 121 -2.82 1.91 -5.66
CA THR A 121 -2.77 3.29 -5.15
C THR A 121 -2.65 3.27 -3.62
N LEU A 122 -3.51 2.53 -2.93
CA LEU A 122 -3.48 2.41 -1.47
C LEU A 122 -2.15 1.82 -0.95
N HIS A 123 -1.56 0.87 -1.69
CA HIS A 123 -0.25 0.30 -1.38
C HIS A 123 0.86 1.36 -1.27
N LYS A 124 0.83 2.40 -2.13
CA LYS A 124 1.84 3.47 -2.11
C LYS A 124 1.89 4.20 -0.77
N PHE A 125 0.76 4.29 -0.06
CA PHE A 125 0.62 5.08 1.16
C PHE A 125 0.84 4.27 2.44
N ASP A 126 0.52 2.98 2.43
CA ASP A 126 0.56 2.15 3.65
C ASP A 126 1.72 1.15 3.71
N GLY A 127 2.47 0.95 2.60
CA GLY A 127 3.65 0.07 2.55
C GLY A 127 3.38 -1.43 2.77
N ILE A 128 2.12 -1.82 3.00
CA ILE A 128 1.67 -3.22 3.08
C ILE A 128 1.26 -3.68 1.68
N PRO A 129 1.83 -4.79 1.15
CA PRO A 129 1.42 -5.42 -0.11
C PRO A 129 -0.10 -5.49 -0.27
N GLY A 130 -0.67 -4.99 -1.38
CA GLY A 130 -2.13 -4.84 -1.55
C GLY A 130 -2.90 -6.13 -1.28
N LEU A 131 -2.31 -7.28 -1.64
CA LEU A 131 -2.86 -8.61 -1.36
C LEU A 131 -2.99 -8.93 0.14
N ALA A 132 -2.02 -8.53 0.98
CA ALA A 132 -2.00 -8.81 2.42
C ALA A 132 -3.05 -8.01 3.21
N ARG A 133 -3.65 -6.98 2.61
CA ARG A 133 -4.73 -6.20 3.23
C ARG A 133 -6.08 -6.89 3.14
N ARG A 134 -6.32 -7.63 2.06
CA ARG A 134 -7.61 -8.30 1.80
C ARG A 134 -7.55 -9.81 2.01
N TYR A 135 -6.40 -10.41 1.74
CA TYR A 135 -6.24 -11.86 1.72
C TYR A 135 -5.18 -12.28 2.72
N LYS A 136 -5.36 -13.49 3.26
CA LYS A 136 -4.28 -14.19 3.94
C LYS A 136 -3.11 -14.28 2.97
N THR A 137 -1.94 -13.85 3.40
CA THR A 137 -0.77 -13.75 2.53
C THR A 137 0.42 -14.39 3.22
N ILE A 138 1.23 -15.12 2.46
CA ILE A 138 2.48 -15.70 2.96
C ILE A 138 3.64 -14.87 2.44
N LEU A 139 4.46 -14.36 3.36
CA LEU A 139 5.60 -13.53 3.02
C LEU A 139 6.80 -14.41 2.70
N LEU A 140 7.14 -14.48 1.43
CA LEU A 140 8.34 -15.15 0.94
C LEU A 140 9.55 -14.20 0.97
N PRO A 141 10.78 -14.72 1.11
CA PRO A 141 12.00 -13.96 0.89
C PRO A 141 11.97 -13.27 -0.48
N SER A 142 12.41 -12.01 -0.56
CA SER A 142 12.30 -11.20 -1.80
C SER A 142 12.94 -11.87 -3.02
N ALA A 143 14.04 -12.62 -2.83
CA ALA A 143 14.68 -13.36 -3.91
C ALA A 143 13.78 -14.47 -4.50
N GLU A 144 13.06 -15.21 -3.64
CA GLU A 144 12.15 -16.28 -4.06
C GLU A 144 10.87 -15.70 -4.67
N LEU A 145 10.30 -14.67 -4.06
CA LEU A 145 9.14 -13.97 -4.59
C LEU A 145 9.42 -13.39 -5.98
N ASN A 146 10.60 -12.78 -6.18
CA ASN A 146 10.98 -12.22 -7.48
C ASN A 146 11.16 -13.31 -8.53
N ARG A 147 11.73 -14.46 -8.17
CA ARG A 147 11.84 -15.63 -9.07
C ARG A 147 10.47 -16.15 -9.48
N LEU A 148 9.55 -16.31 -8.52
CA LEU A 148 8.17 -16.69 -8.79
C LEU A 148 7.48 -15.71 -9.73
N LYS A 149 7.55 -14.40 -9.43
CA LYS A 149 6.93 -13.36 -10.26
C LYS A 149 7.48 -13.35 -11.68
N THR A 150 8.80 -13.53 -11.83
CA THR A 150 9.45 -13.60 -13.14
C THR A 150 8.96 -14.82 -13.92
N SER A 151 8.96 -16.00 -13.30
CA SER A 151 8.49 -17.23 -13.93
C SER A 151 6.99 -17.17 -14.29
N LEU A 152 6.17 -16.57 -13.42
CA LEU A 152 4.75 -16.36 -13.67
C LEU A 152 4.54 -15.45 -14.88
N ALA A 153 5.28 -14.33 -14.94
CA ALA A 153 5.24 -13.42 -16.08
C ALA A 153 5.69 -14.10 -17.39
N GLU A 154 6.69 -14.97 -17.35
CA GLU A 154 7.14 -15.75 -18.52
C GLU A 154 6.05 -16.69 -19.04
N VAL A 155 5.33 -17.36 -18.14
CA VAL A 155 4.21 -18.23 -18.51
C VAL A 155 3.03 -17.43 -19.07
N GLU A 156 2.76 -16.25 -18.52
CA GLU A 156 1.69 -15.32 -18.96
C GLU A 156 1.98 -14.62 -20.30
N ILE A 157 3.20 -14.72 -20.84
CA ILE A 157 3.48 -14.30 -22.24
C ILE A 157 2.70 -15.20 -23.22
N ASN A 158 2.40 -16.43 -22.82
CA ASN A 158 1.63 -17.34 -23.65
C ASN A 158 0.20 -16.82 -23.82
N ARG A 159 -0.28 -16.79 -25.07
CA ARG A 159 -1.62 -16.30 -25.40
C ARG A 159 -2.75 -17.02 -24.65
N ASP A 160 -2.54 -18.28 -24.28
CA ASP A 160 -3.57 -19.13 -23.67
C ASP A 160 -3.55 -19.11 -22.13
N ILE A 161 -2.51 -18.52 -21.52
CA ILE A 161 -2.42 -18.28 -20.08
C ILE A 161 -2.52 -16.78 -19.82
N LEU A 162 -3.61 -16.33 -19.22
CA LEU A 162 -3.85 -14.89 -19.05
C LEU A 162 -3.20 -14.34 -17.80
N ARG A 163 -3.42 -14.99 -16.65
CA ARG A 163 -2.96 -14.58 -15.31
C ARG A 163 -2.81 -15.81 -14.42
N GLY A 164 -1.87 -15.80 -13.48
CA GLY A 164 -1.62 -16.88 -12.54
C GLY A 164 -1.51 -16.45 -11.08
N SER A 165 -1.57 -17.43 -10.18
CA SER A 165 -1.26 -17.27 -8.76
C SER A 165 -0.75 -18.57 -8.15
N LEU A 166 -0.12 -18.44 -6.98
CA LEU A 166 0.27 -19.54 -6.10
C LEU A 166 -0.35 -19.30 -4.73
N ILE A 167 -1.12 -20.27 -4.24
CA ILE A 167 -1.91 -20.17 -3.02
C ILE A 167 -1.74 -21.46 -2.22
N THR A 168 -1.62 -21.37 -0.90
CA THR A 168 -1.58 -22.53 -0.02
C THR A 168 -2.99 -23.08 0.25
N TYR A 169 -3.10 -24.35 0.63
CA TYR A 169 -4.38 -24.99 0.96
C TYR A 169 -5.14 -24.34 2.13
N ASP A 170 -4.42 -23.68 3.04
CA ASP A 170 -5.01 -22.91 4.15
C ASP A 170 -5.41 -21.48 3.74
N GLY A 171 -5.35 -21.16 2.44
CA GLY A 171 -5.84 -19.93 1.84
C GLY A 171 -4.87 -18.76 1.82
N HIS A 172 -3.58 -18.97 2.11
CA HIS A 172 -2.57 -17.90 2.02
C HIS A 172 -2.05 -17.73 0.60
N VAL A 173 -2.15 -16.51 0.08
CA VAL A 173 -1.63 -16.13 -1.23
C VAL A 173 -0.13 -15.89 -1.13
N ALA A 174 0.66 -16.63 -1.90
CA ALA A 174 2.12 -16.47 -1.96
C ALA A 174 2.53 -15.44 -3.02
N THR A 175 1.90 -15.52 -4.19
CA THR A 175 2.04 -14.53 -5.27
C THR A 175 0.80 -14.60 -6.16
N SER A 176 0.39 -13.49 -6.76
CA SER A 176 -0.78 -13.46 -7.64
C SER A 176 -0.70 -12.30 -8.63
N ASN A 177 -0.95 -12.60 -9.90
CA ASN A 177 -1.32 -11.64 -10.93
C ASN A 177 -2.82 -11.73 -11.28
N LEU A 178 -3.57 -12.63 -10.64
CA LEU A 178 -5.03 -12.66 -10.75
C LEU A 178 -5.62 -11.33 -10.27
N ARG A 179 -6.68 -10.88 -10.95
CA ARG A 179 -7.46 -9.71 -10.51
C ARG A 179 -8.16 -10.04 -9.20
N SER A 180 -8.46 -9.04 -8.37
CA SER A 180 -9.02 -9.31 -7.03
C SER A 180 -10.29 -10.17 -7.05
N TYR A 181 -11.20 -9.98 -8.03
CA TYR A 181 -12.41 -10.80 -8.16
C TYR A 181 -12.16 -12.22 -8.70
N GLU A 182 -11.04 -12.43 -9.40
CA GLU A 182 -10.62 -13.75 -9.87
C GLU A 182 -10.00 -14.52 -8.71
N LEU A 183 -9.17 -13.84 -7.92
CA LEU A 183 -8.56 -14.39 -6.73
C LEU A 183 -9.61 -14.79 -5.67
N GLU A 184 -10.64 -13.98 -5.45
CA GLU A 184 -11.76 -14.34 -4.58
C GLU A 184 -12.46 -15.62 -5.04
N ALA A 185 -12.78 -15.71 -6.33
CA ALA A 185 -13.40 -16.91 -6.89
C ALA A 185 -12.50 -18.15 -6.73
N VAL A 186 -11.20 -18.01 -6.95
CA VAL A 186 -10.24 -19.09 -6.74
C VAL A 186 -10.19 -19.51 -5.27
N LEU A 187 -10.13 -18.56 -4.33
CA LEU A 187 -10.11 -18.85 -2.90
C LEU A 187 -11.38 -19.59 -2.43
N ASP A 188 -12.54 -19.27 -3.02
CA ASP A 188 -13.78 -20.02 -2.77
C ASP A 188 -13.72 -21.44 -3.35
N LEU A 189 -13.16 -21.61 -4.55
CA LEU A 189 -13.00 -22.90 -5.22
C LEU A 189 -12.00 -23.83 -4.50
N LEU A 190 -10.99 -23.28 -3.80
CA LEU A 190 -10.02 -24.07 -3.04
C LEU A 190 -10.68 -25.00 -2.01
N GLN A 191 -11.82 -24.61 -1.44
CA GLN A 191 -12.51 -25.41 -0.43
C GLN A 191 -13.11 -26.71 -0.99
N THR A 192 -13.39 -26.75 -2.29
CA THR A 192 -14.05 -27.87 -2.96
C THR A 192 -13.13 -28.64 -3.91
N HIS A 193 -11.97 -28.09 -4.24
CA HIS A 193 -11.01 -28.70 -5.15
C HIS A 193 -10.32 -29.93 -4.54
N LYS A 194 -10.44 -31.07 -5.24
CA LYS A 194 -9.88 -32.37 -4.81
C LYS A 194 -8.97 -33.03 -5.84
N ALA A 195 -9.08 -32.61 -7.11
CA ALA A 195 -8.28 -33.15 -8.20
C ALA A 195 -6.82 -32.68 -8.13
N ASP A 196 -5.94 -33.34 -8.89
CA ASP A 196 -4.56 -32.85 -9.09
C ASP A 196 -4.51 -31.74 -10.14
N MET A 197 -5.46 -31.75 -11.07
CA MET A 197 -5.66 -30.74 -12.09
C MET A 197 -7.14 -30.67 -12.45
N GLU A 198 -7.68 -29.46 -12.62
CA GLU A 198 -9.07 -29.24 -13.01
C GLU A 198 -9.20 -27.92 -13.78
N ILE A 199 -9.98 -27.92 -14.86
CA ILE A 199 -10.42 -26.69 -15.52
C ILE A 199 -11.88 -26.45 -15.18
N THR A 200 -12.16 -25.33 -14.54
CA THR A 200 -13.51 -24.96 -14.08
C THR A 200 -13.93 -23.63 -14.71
N GLU A 201 -15.06 -23.63 -15.39
CA GLU A 201 -15.72 -22.39 -15.82
C GLU A 201 -16.31 -21.66 -14.60
N HIS A 202 -16.21 -20.33 -14.57
CA HIS A 202 -16.74 -19.55 -13.47
C HIS A 202 -17.45 -18.29 -13.97
N SER A 203 -18.54 -17.92 -13.31
CA SER A 203 -19.38 -16.78 -13.70
C SER A 203 -18.69 -15.41 -13.62
N CYS A 204 -17.55 -15.32 -12.92
CA CYS A 204 -16.74 -14.10 -12.85
C CYS A 204 -15.80 -13.91 -14.05
N LEU A 205 -15.64 -14.94 -14.89
CA LEU A 205 -14.78 -14.95 -16.06
C LEU A 205 -15.58 -14.75 -17.35
N ASP A 206 -14.87 -14.40 -18.42
CA ASP A 206 -15.46 -14.37 -19.76
C ASP A 206 -15.79 -15.80 -20.23
N LYS A 207 -16.81 -15.95 -21.08
CA LYS A 207 -17.28 -17.26 -21.56
C LYS A 207 -16.21 -18.09 -22.30
N SER A 208 -15.17 -17.44 -22.81
CA SER A 208 -14.05 -18.09 -23.49
C SER A 208 -12.89 -18.43 -22.54
N THR A 209 -13.05 -18.24 -21.24
CA THR A 209 -12.00 -18.40 -20.24
C THR A 209 -12.47 -19.25 -19.06
N GLY A 210 -11.53 -19.94 -18.42
CA GLY A 210 -11.77 -20.76 -17.23
C GLY A 210 -10.63 -20.67 -16.23
N PHE A 211 -10.87 -21.14 -15.02
CA PHE A 211 -9.82 -21.36 -14.04
C PHE A 211 -9.19 -22.73 -14.24
N LEU A 212 -7.88 -22.76 -14.44
CA LEU A 212 -7.08 -23.96 -14.34
C LEU A 212 -6.48 -24.02 -12.94
N LEU A 213 -6.91 -25.00 -12.14
CA LEU A 213 -6.38 -25.27 -10.81
C LEU A 213 -5.48 -26.50 -10.88
N THR A 214 -4.26 -26.41 -10.36
CA THR A 214 -3.34 -27.55 -10.32
C THR A 214 -2.62 -27.64 -8.99
N ARG A 215 -2.56 -28.85 -8.43
CA ARG A 215 -1.81 -29.14 -7.22
C ARG A 215 -0.31 -29.08 -7.53
N VAL A 216 0.40 -28.25 -6.79
CA VAL A 216 1.87 -28.13 -6.90
C VAL A 216 2.53 -29.20 -6.03
N ASP A 217 2.09 -29.28 -4.77
CA ASP A 217 2.57 -30.21 -3.74
C ASP A 217 1.45 -30.49 -2.72
N SER A 218 1.77 -31.04 -1.54
CA SER A 218 0.78 -31.27 -0.48
C SER A 218 0.30 -29.99 0.23
N HIS A 219 0.90 -28.83 -0.05
CA HIS A 219 0.67 -27.59 0.69
C HIS A 219 0.10 -26.47 -0.17
N SER A 220 0.20 -26.56 -1.49
CA SER A 220 -0.11 -25.46 -2.40
C SER A 220 -0.74 -25.87 -3.74
N ILE A 221 -1.48 -24.90 -4.29
CA ILE A 221 -2.14 -24.94 -5.58
C ILE A 221 -1.67 -23.74 -6.39
N ALA A 222 -1.40 -23.99 -7.67
CA ALA A 222 -1.29 -22.94 -8.66
C ALA A 222 -2.63 -22.78 -9.39
N ALA A 223 -3.09 -21.54 -9.53
CA ALA A 223 -4.34 -21.22 -10.20
C ALA A 223 -4.07 -20.27 -11.36
N PHE A 224 -4.63 -20.56 -12.54
CA PHE A 224 -4.45 -19.76 -13.74
C PHE A 224 -5.80 -19.43 -14.37
N VAL A 225 -5.95 -18.22 -14.90
CA VAL A 225 -7.01 -17.92 -15.86
C VAL A 225 -6.49 -18.28 -17.24
N VAL A 226 -7.19 -19.18 -17.93
CA VAL A 226 -6.78 -19.70 -19.23
C VAL A 226 -7.86 -19.47 -20.29
N ASN A 227 -7.47 -19.27 -21.55
CA ASN A 227 -8.42 -19.31 -22.67
C ASN A 227 -8.83 -20.76 -22.92
N LEU A 228 -10.12 -21.06 -22.91
CA LEU A 228 -10.64 -22.41 -23.14
C LEU A 228 -10.38 -22.84 -24.59
N GLY A 229 -9.98 -24.10 -24.78
CA GLY A 229 -9.82 -24.69 -26.12
C GLY A 229 -8.64 -25.65 -26.27
N LEU A 230 -7.72 -25.70 -25.29
CA LEU A 230 -6.65 -26.69 -25.26
C LEU A 230 -6.97 -27.86 -24.32
N SER A 231 -6.23 -28.95 -24.46
CA SER A 231 -6.31 -30.08 -23.51
C SER A 231 -5.55 -29.76 -22.23
N GLU A 232 -5.96 -30.39 -21.11
CA GLU A 232 -5.29 -30.26 -19.81
C GLU A 232 -3.78 -30.50 -19.91
N ASN A 233 -3.35 -31.58 -20.57
CA ASN A 233 -1.92 -31.87 -20.79
C ASN A 233 -1.17 -30.73 -21.48
N THR A 234 -1.81 -30.05 -22.43
CA THR A 234 -1.17 -28.92 -23.13
C THR A 234 -0.96 -27.76 -22.18
N TYR A 235 -1.96 -27.40 -21.37
CA TYR A 235 -1.77 -26.36 -20.35
C TYR A 235 -0.71 -26.74 -19.34
N LEU A 236 -0.66 -28.02 -18.92
CA LEU A 236 0.34 -28.50 -17.97
C LEU A 236 1.76 -28.28 -18.50
N GLU A 237 2.01 -28.55 -19.78
CA GLU A 237 3.30 -28.26 -20.42
C GLU A 237 3.61 -26.76 -20.45
N LEU A 238 2.61 -25.90 -20.68
CA LEU A 238 2.79 -24.44 -20.69
C LEU A 238 3.15 -23.89 -19.30
N ILE A 239 2.53 -24.40 -18.24
CA ILE A 239 2.75 -23.92 -16.87
C ILE A 239 3.85 -24.68 -16.13
N ARG A 240 4.37 -25.79 -16.69
CA ARG A 240 5.41 -26.63 -16.07
C ARG A 240 6.60 -25.85 -15.54
N PRO A 241 7.16 -24.84 -16.24
CA PRO A 241 8.29 -24.06 -15.71
C PRO A 241 7.98 -23.42 -14.35
N PHE A 242 6.77 -22.88 -14.21
CA PHE A 242 6.32 -22.29 -12.95
C PHE A 242 6.08 -23.34 -11.87
N LEU A 243 5.42 -24.46 -12.21
CA LEU A 243 5.16 -25.54 -11.25
C LEU A 243 6.44 -26.14 -10.69
N ALA A 244 7.44 -26.37 -11.54
CA ALA A 244 8.75 -26.89 -11.13
C ALA A 244 9.43 -25.95 -10.13
N LEU A 245 9.33 -24.64 -10.33
CA LEU A 245 9.88 -23.66 -9.40
C LEU A 245 9.09 -23.60 -8.09
N ALA A 246 7.76 -23.62 -8.17
CA ALA A 246 6.87 -23.55 -7.02
C ALA A 246 7.02 -24.78 -6.09
N GLN A 247 7.30 -25.97 -6.64
CA GLN A 247 7.55 -27.20 -5.87
C GLN A 247 8.77 -27.12 -4.93
N HIS A 248 9.69 -26.20 -5.19
CA HIS A 248 10.90 -26.04 -4.39
C HIS A 248 10.78 -24.95 -3.31
N ILE A 249 9.62 -24.33 -3.18
CA ILE A 249 9.39 -23.29 -2.17
C ILE A 249 8.94 -23.92 -0.87
N SER A 250 9.66 -23.62 0.21
CA SER A 250 9.24 -24.01 1.56
C SER A 250 8.35 -22.92 2.15
N PHE A 251 7.19 -23.33 2.66
CA PHE A 251 6.27 -22.48 3.40
C PHE A 251 6.39 -22.63 4.92
N ASP A 252 7.25 -23.53 5.40
CA ASP A 252 7.31 -23.93 6.82
C ASP A 252 7.81 -22.80 7.72
N ASP A 253 8.81 -22.04 7.25
CA ASP A 253 9.42 -20.91 7.98
C ASP A 253 8.88 -19.55 7.51
N ALA A 254 7.99 -19.53 6.51
CA ALA A 254 7.50 -18.29 5.93
C ALA A 254 6.47 -17.62 6.83
N ARG A 255 6.61 -16.30 7.01
CA ARG A 255 5.72 -15.54 7.88
C ARG A 255 4.34 -15.44 7.23
N LYS A 256 3.35 -16.07 7.86
CA LYS A 256 1.94 -15.93 7.48
C LYS A 256 1.37 -14.63 8.04
N PHE A 257 0.66 -13.91 7.19
CA PHE A 257 -0.03 -12.68 7.51
C PHE A 257 -1.54 -12.91 7.32
N GLU A 258 -2.28 -12.73 8.40
CA GLU A 258 -3.74 -12.67 8.33
C GLU A 258 -4.12 -11.22 8.01
N PRO A 259 -5.13 -10.98 7.15
CA PRO A 259 -5.56 -9.62 6.84
C PRO A 259 -6.06 -8.97 8.12
N ASP A 260 -5.43 -7.86 8.51
CA ASP A 260 -5.75 -7.15 9.74
C ASP A 260 -7.15 -6.53 9.63
N LYS A 261 -8.08 -6.95 10.49
CA LYS A 261 -9.45 -6.42 10.52
C LYS A 261 -9.53 -5.01 11.13
N GLU A 262 -8.49 -4.62 11.85
CA GLU A 262 -8.37 -3.33 12.53
C GLU A 262 -6.97 -2.75 12.29
N GLU A 263 -6.70 -2.21 11.09
CA GLU A 263 -5.48 -1.43 10.87
C GLU A 263 -5.55 -0.10 11.64
N GLY A 264 -4.39 0.34 12.16
CA GLY A 264 -4.23 1.63 12.82
C GLY A 264 -4.51 2.83 11.91
N PRO A 265 -4.48 4.06 12.45
CA PRO A 265 -4.74 5.26 11.67
C PRO A 265 -3.72 5.42 10.52
N ILE A 266 -4.19 5.82 9.33
CA ILE A 266 -3.34 6.23 8.21
C ILE A 266 -2.93 7.67 8.49
N THR A 267 -1.82 7.78 9.21
CA THR A 267 -1.06 9.00 9.42
C THR A 267 0.40 8.67 9.18
N PHE A 268 1.15 9.61 8.60
CA PHE A 268 2.59 9.42 8.50
C PHE A 268 3.18 9.40 9.90
N TYR A 269 3.84 8.30 10.27
CA TYR A 269 4.49 8.19 11.56
C TYR A 269 5.70 9.11 11.58
N ASP A 270 5.76 10.00 12.57
CA ASP A 270 6.75 11.08 12.67
C ASP A 270 8.20 10.62 12.54
N TYR A 271 8.51 9.39 12.97
CA TYR A 271 9.86 8.85 13.01
C TYR A 271 10.15 7.84 11.89
N ASP A 272 9.24 7.69 10.92
CA ASP A 272 9.53 6.99 9.68
C ASP A 272 10.37 7.88 8.75
N GLY A 273 11.21 7.26 7.93
CA GLY A 273 12.07 7.93 6.97
C GLY A 273 11.35 8.26 5.68
N VAL A 274 11.80 9.31 5.00
CA VAL A 274 11.35 9.66 3.65
C VAL A 274 12.47 9.41 2.66
N GLU A 275 12.24 8.48 1.74
CA GLU A 275 13.19 8.09 0.71
C GLU A 275 12.83 8.68 -0.64
N ILE A 276 13.85 9.20 -1.31
CA ILE A 276 13.76 9.69 -2.67
C ILE A 276 13.76 8.50 -3.65
N ILE A 277 12.80 8.49 -4.57
CA ILE A 277 12.73 7.51 -5.67
C ILE A 277 13.24 8.12 -6.99
N ALA A 278 12.91 9.38 -7.26
CA ALA A 278 13.28 10.11 -8.48
C ALA A 278 14.47 11.06 -8.26
N SER A 279 15.08 11.61 -9.32
CA SER A 279 16.17 12.59 -9.10
C SER A 279 15.63 13.85 -8.40
N ILE A 280 16.46 14.51 -7.57
CA ILE A 280 16.03 15.72 -6.85
C ILE A 280 15.58 16.84 -7.79
N GLU A 281 16.13 16.88 -9.01
CA GLU A 281 15.76 17.83 -10.06
C GLU A 281 14.37 17.52 -10.62
N ASP A 282 14.06 16.24 -10.85
CA ASP A 282 12.73 15.80 -11.28
C ASP A 282 11.68 16.09 -10.21
N ILE A 283 11.98 15.79 -8.94
CA ILE A 283 11.10 16.11 -7.81
C ILE A 283 10.81 17.61 -7.78
N ARG A 284 11.84 18.45 -7.92
CA ARG A 284 11.68 19.91 -7.91
C ARG A 284 10.83 20.40 -9.09
N LYS A 285 11.08 19.88 -10.30
CA LYS A 285 10.32 20.24 -11.50
C LYS A 285 8.86 19.84 -11.37
N GLU A 286 8.58 18.61 -10.96
CA GLU A 286 7.22 18.11 -10.81
C GLU A 286 6.48 18.85 -9.70
N THR A 287 7.15 19.15 -8.59
CA THR A 287 6.62 20.01 -7.52
C THR A 287 6.24 21.38 -8.05
N GLN A 288 7.09 22.00 -8.88
CA GLN A 288 6.76 23.30 -9.48
C GLN A 288 5.53 23.21 -10.39
N ILE A 289 5.38 22.14 -11.17
CA ILE A 289 4.22 21.91 -12.04
C ILE A 289 2.95 21.73 -11.21
N MET A 290 2.98 20.87 -10.18
CA MET A 290 1.83 20.59 -9.30
C MET A 290 1.26 21.85 -8.65
N TYR A 291 2.14 22.78 -8.26
CA TYR A 291 1.76 24.03 -7.60
C TYR A 291 1.85 25.27 -8.52
N ALA A 292 1.93 25.08 -9.85
CA ALA A 292 1.96 26.19 -10.81
C ALA A 292 0.57 26.78 -11.09
N SER A 293 -0.48 25.95 -11.05
CA SER A 293 -1.85 26.30 -11.46
C SER A 293 -2.74 26.79 -10.32
N SER A 294 -2.29 26.68 -9.07
CA SER A 294 -3.09 27.04 -7.90
C SER A 294 -2.90 28.52 -7.56
N SER A 295 -3.73 29.40 -8.12
CA SER A 295 -3.75 30.84 -7.83
C SER A 295 -4.12 31.20 -6.37
N SER A 296 -4.22 30.22 -5.47
CA SER A 296 -4.76 30.35 -4.12
C SER A 296 -3.81 29.94 -2.97
N ASN A 297 -2.53 29.60 -3.18
CA ASN A 297 -1.62 29.36 -2.05
C ASN A 297 -0.11 29.45 -2.37
N GLU A 298 0.43 30.68 -2.52
CA GLU A 298 1.89 30.90 -2.57
C GLU A 298 2.62 30.27 -1.36
N THR A 299 1.96 30.26 -0.19
CA THR A 299 2.46 29.64 1.04
C THR A 299 2.68 28.14 0.88
N GLN A 300 1.75 27.41 0.25
CA GLN A 300 1.91 25.97 0.01
C GLN A 300 3.00 25.70 -1.03
N ARG A 301 3.10 26.51 -2.09
CA ARG A 301 4.18 26.39 -3.07
C ARG A 301 5.56 26.60 -2.43
N SER A 302 5.70 27.63 -1.61
CA SER A 302 6.93 27.90 -0.84
C SER A 302 7.23 26.74 0.12
N GLY A 303 6.24 26.26 0.88
CA GLY A 303 6.40 25.13 1.79
C GLY A 303 6.79 23.84 1.08
N ALA A 304 6.20 23.55 -0.08
CA ALA A 304 6.54 22.38 -0.89
C ALA A 304 7.98 22.47 -1.41
N LEU A 305 8.42 23.63 -1.90
CA LEU A 305 9.82 23.81 -2.31
C LEU A 305 10.81 23.70 -1.14
N ARG A 306 10.44 24.17 0.05
CA ARG A 306 11.26 23.98 1.27
C ARG A 306 11.38 22.50 1.62
N MET A 307 10.28 21.76 1.60
CA MET A 307 10.28 20.31 1.81
C MET A 307 11.22 19.62 0.81
N VAL A 308 11.09 19.91 -0.49
CA VAL A 308 11.94 19.32 -1.52
C VAL A 308 13.42 19.66 -1.31
N ASN A 309 13.75 20.88 -0.91
CA ASN A 309 15.15 21.28 -0.73
C ASN A 309 15.87 20.58 0.41
N ILE A 310 15.15 20.00 1.38
CA ILE A 310 15.75 19.21 2.45
C ILE A 310 15.77 17.71 2.16
N LEU A 311 15.00 17.24 1.16
CA LEU A 311 15.05 15.85 0.70
C LEU A 311 16.48 15.52 0.25
N GLY A 312 16.97 14.35 0.64
CA GLY A 312 18.31 13.85 0.28
C GLY A 312 19.27 13.79 1.46
N LYS A 313 18.94 14.45 2.57
CA LYS A 313 19.42 14.06 3.89
C LYS A 313 18.47 12.99 4.44
N ARG A 314 18.96 12.15 5.36
CA ARG A 314 18.15 11.11 6.02
C ARG A 314 17.15 11.79 6.95
N ASN A 315 16.02 12.19 6.38
CA ASN A 315 15.00 12.96 7.05
C ASN A 315 13.81 12.08 7.39
N THR A 316 13.27 12.32 8.57
CA THR A 316 12.00 11.76 8.99
C THR A 316 10.83 12.60 8.52
N VAL A 317 9.64 12.02 8.63
CA VAL A 317 8.37 12.74 8.43
C VAL A 317 8.32 14.01 9.30
N ALA A 318 8.72 13.91 10.58
CA ALA A 318 8.78 15.07 11.47
C ALA A 318 9.71 16.18 10.95
N ASP A 319 10.92 15.83 10.49
CA ASP A 319 11.89 16.79 9.94
C ASP A 319 11.31 17.53 8.72
N LEU A 320 10.56 16.80 7.87
CA LEU A 320 9.88 17.40 6.73
C LEU A 320 8.83 18.42 7.16
N HIS A 321 8.00 18.08 8.14
CA HIS A 321 6.97 18.98 8.63
C HIS A 321 7.54 20.26 9.22
N GLU A 322 8.54 20.15 10.10
CA GLU A 322 9.21 21.30 10.72
C GLU A 322 9.82 22.25 9.68
N SER A 323 10.37 21.71 8.58
CA SER A 323 11.00 22.52 7.54
C SER A 323 10.03 23.39 6.72
N THR A 324 8.78 22.94 6.61
CA THR A 324 7.79 23.60 5.74
C THR A 324 7.26 24.89 6.34
N GLY A 325 7.20 24.97 7.68
CA GLY A 325 6.52 26.05 8.40
C GLY A 325 5.01 26.11 8.16
N LEU A 326 4.43 25.02 7.64
CA LEU A 326 3.00 24.89 7.35
C LEU A 326 2.28 24.13 8.48
N PRO A 327 0.96 24.30 8.61
CA PRO A 327 0.14 23.40 9.41
C PRO A 327 0.34 21.93 8.98
N ARG A 328 0.27 21.02 9.95
CA ARG A 328 0.53 19.58 9.72
C ARG A 328 -0.28 19.02 8.56
N GLU A 329 -1.57 19.34 8.49
CA GLU A 329 -2.49 18.90 7.44
C GLU A 329 -2.01 19.28 6.02
N GLN A 330 -1.55 20.52 5.84
CA GLN A 330 -1.06 20.99 4.54
C GLN A 330 0.27 20.34 4.17
N SER A 331 1.12 20.09 5.18
CA SER A 331 2.41 19.44 4.99
C SER A 331 2.25 17.94 4.68
N ASP A 332 1.31 17.25 5.34
CA ASP A 332 0.88 15.88 5.02
C ASP A 332 0.35 15.82 3.58
N GLN A 333 -0.47 16.79 3.17
CA GLN A 333 -1.00 16.85 1.81
C GLN A 333 0.12 16.98 0.76
N ILE A 334 1.11 17.83 1.01
CA ILE A 334 2.29 17.98 0.13
C ILE A 334 3.05 16.66 0.02
N LEU A 335 3.33 16.02 1.16
CA LEU A 335 4.05 14.75 1.18
C LEU A 335 3.26 13.63 0.47
N ALA A 336 1.95 13.57 0.69
CA ALA A 336 1.05 12.63 0.02
C ALA A 336 1.06 12.84 -1.51
N ASN A 337 1.07 14.08 -2.00
CA ASN A 337 1.17 14.38 -3.43
C ASN A 337 2.49 13.88 -4.04
N LEU A 338 3.61 14.01 -3.31
CA LEU A 338 4.90 13.49 -3.76
C LEU A 338 4.90 11.96 -3.83
N ILE A 339 4.26 11.28 -2.87
CA ILE A 339 4.11 9.82 -2.84
C ILE A 339 3.22 9.34 -3.99
N ALA A 340 2.08 10.00 -4.21
CA ALA A 340 1.14 9.70 -5.30
C ALA A 340 1.85 9.66 -6.66
N LYS A 341 2.69 10.68 -6.91
CA LYS A 341 3.50 10.82 -8.14
C LYS A 341 4.71 9.89 -8.19
N GLY A 342 4.93 9.04 -7.18
CA GLY A 342 6.05 8.11 -7.13
C GLY A 342 7.42 8.79 -7.01
N LEU A 343 7.46 10.00 -6.47
CA LEU A 343 8.69 10.79 -6.32
C LEU A 343 9.43 10.42 -5.04
N VAL A 344 8.69 10.11 -3.98
CA VAL A 344 9.19 9.70 -2.67
C VAL A 344 8.39 8.52 -2.12
N ARG A 345 8.94 7.79 -1.15
CA ARG A 345 8.23 6.79 -0.35
C ARG A 345 8.51 6.96 1.13
N ILE A 346 7.58 6.50 1.96
CA ILE A 346 7.82 6.32 3.39
C ILE A 346 8.49 4.96 3.61
N SER A 347 9.53 4.94 4.44
CA SER A 347 10.21 3.72 4.84
C SER A 347 10.43 3.68 6.35
N ARG A 348 10.41 2.48 6.91
CA ARG A 348 10.77 2.31 8.32
C ARG A 348 12.28 2.42 8.47
N LEU A 349 12.71 3.06 9.56
CA LEU A 349 14.13 3.21 9.88
C LEU A 349 14.59 2.07 10.80
N TYR A 350 15.55 1.29 10.32
CA TYR A 350 16.17 0.18 11.06
C TYR A 350 17.61 0.54 11.41
N PRO A 351 17.92 0.88 12.67
CA PRO A 351 19.28 1.17 13.10
C PRO A 351 20.11 -0.09 13.26
N VAL A 352 21.37 -0.01 12.85
CA VAL A 352 22.42 -1.01 13.08
C VAL A 352 23.58 -0.30 13.77
N LEU A 353 23.93 -0.76 14.96
CA LEU A 353 25.14 -0.38 15.68
C LEU A 353 26.20 -1.46 15.47
N GLU A 354 27.46 -1.05 15.26
CA GLU A 354 28.59 -1.99 15.24
C GLU A 354 28.88 -2.54 16.64
N ASP A 355 29.56 -3.68 16.73
CA ASP A 355 29.83 -4.35 18.02
C ASP A 355 30.55 -3.43 19.02
N ARG A 356 30.19 -3.62 20.30
CA ARG A 356 30.68 -2.81 21.42
C ARG A 356 32.11 -3.22 21.74
N ASP A 357 33.06 -2.67 21.00
CA ASP A 357 34.48 -2.81 21.28
C ASP A 357 35.02 -1.65 22.15
N GLU A 358 36.27 -1.77 22.58
CA GLU A 358 36.93 -0.72 23.37
C GLU A 358 36.98 0.63 22.64
N ARG A 359 36.92 0.64 21.30
CA ARG A 359 36.92 1.85 20.48
C ARG A 359 35.58 2.56 20.53
N PHE A 360 34.47 1.82 20.58
CA PHE A 360 33.15 2.41 20.76
C PHE A 360 32.98 3.04 22.16
N ALA A 361 33.48 2.38 23.21
CA ALA A 361 33.48 2.96 24.56
C ALA A 361 34.30 4.26 24.63
N ALA A 362 35.51 4.26 24.05
CA ALA A 362 36.35 5.45 23.94
C ALA A 362 35.68 6.55 23.09
N TYR A 363 34.96 6.19 22.02
CA TYR A 363 34.19 7.13 21.20
C TYR A 363 33.10 7.83 22.02
N LEU A 364 32.32 7.08 22.81
CA LEU A 364 31.28 7.64 23.67
C LEU A 364 31.85 8.65 24.69
N GLU A 365 33.04 8.38 25.23
CA GLU A 365 33.75 9.31 26.11
C GLU A 365 34.21 10.57 25.36
N VAL A 366 34.74 10.42 24.14
CA VAL A 366 35.23 11.54 23.31
C VAL A 366 34.10 12.48 22.86
N ILE A 367 32.93 11.94 22.48
CA ILE A 367 31.78 12.78 22.11
C ILE A 367 31.10 13.44 23.31
N GLY A 368 31.51 13.12 24.53
CA GLY A 368 30.97 13.71 25.75
C GLY A 368 29.48 13.39 25.96
N ILE A 369 29.06 12.15 25.67
CA ILE A 369 27.66 11.75 25.79
C ILE A 369 27.19 11.88 27.25
N LYS A 370 26.00 12.48 27.46
CA LYS A 370 25.43 12.59 28.81
C LYS A 370 25.08 11.20 29.33
N LYS A 371 25.21 10.97 30.63
CA LYS A 371 24.86 9.69 31.28
C LYS A 371 23.46 9.17 30.90
N ARG A 372 22.47 10.06 30.83
CA ARG A 372 21.09 9.71 30.44
C ARG A 372 20.99 9.15 29.02
N ASP A 373 21.84 9.59 28.13
CA ASP A 373 21.84 9.25 26.70
C ASP A 373 22.57 7.92 26.53
N TYR A 374 23.64 7.72 27.31
CA TYR A 374 24.31 6.43 27.46
C TYR A 374 23.35 5.34 27.95
N ASP A 375 22.55 5.63 28.97
CA ASP A 375 21.56 4.67 29.52
C ASP A 375 20.54 4.26 28.43
N ILE A 376 20.15 5.20 27.56
CA ILE A 376 19.28 4.91 26.41
C ILE A 376 20.00 4.00 25.43
N VAL A 377 21.24 4.35 25.01
CA VAL A 377 22.06 3.52 24.09
C VAL A 377 22.18 2.10 24.62
N ASP A 378 22.52 1.94 25.90
CA ASP A 378 22.66 0.64 26.55
C ASP A 378 21.35 -0.16 26.54
N SER A 379 20.20 0.52 26.78
CA SER A 379 18.90 -0.14 26.77
C SER A 379 18.46 -0.62 25.38
N ILE A 380 18.79 0.14 24.32
CA ILE A 380 18.34 -0.15 22.95
C ILE A 380 19.36 -0.94 22.13
N TRP A 381 20.60 -1.05 22.59
CA TRP A 381 21.72 -1.63 21.86
C TRP A 381 21.39 -2.97 21.20
N LYS A 382 20.90 -3.92 22.01
CA LYS A 382 20.52 -5.28 21.59
C LYS A 382 19.43 -5.32 20.51
N TYR A 383 18.71 -4.23 20.31
CA TYR A 383 17.66 -4.09 19.32
C TYR A 383 18.13 -3.35 18.06
N CYS A 384 19.28 -2.67 18.10
CA CYS A 384 19.87 -1.92 16.99
C CYS A 384 20.74 -2.82 16.11
N ASN A 385 20.16 -3.91 15.60
CA ASN A 385 20.82 -4.87 14.70
C ASN A 385 20.14 -4.93 13.32
N GLY A 386 19.32 -3.93 12.97
CA GLY A 386 18.60 -3.88 11.71
C GLY A 386 17.34 -4.76 11.64
N THR A 387 17.03 -5.54 12.68
CA THR A 387 15.83 -6.40 12.70
C THR A 387 14.57 -5.64 13.14
N LEU A 388 14.73 -4.59 13.93
CA LEU A 388 13.63 -3.81 14.53
C LEU A 388 13.68 -2.36 14.07
N SER A 389 12.51 -1.83 13.73
CA SER A 389 12.32 -0.40 13.41
C SER A 389 12.33 0.45 14.68
N ILE A 390 12.57 1.76 14.55
CA ILE A 390 12.56 2.70 15.70
C ILE A 390 11.28 2.57 16.55
N ARG A 391 10.13 2.40 15.91
CA ARG A 391 8.85 2.17 16.59
C ARG A 391 8.88 0.90 17.44
N GLU A 392 9.29 -0.23 16.85
CA GLU A 392 9.37 -1.52 17.55
C GLU A 392 10.41 -1.50 18.69
N ILE A 393 11.52 -0.77 18.51
CA ILE A 393 12.53 -0.56 19.56
C ILE A 393 11.92 0.25 20.70
N SER A 394 11.17 1.31 20.40
CA SER A 394 10.49 2.14 21.40
C SER A 394 9.52 1.31 22.25
N GLU A 395 8.68 0.51 21.61
CA GLU A 395 7.72 -0.37 22.28
C GLU A 395 8.41 -1.41 23.18
N ARG A 396 9.55 -1.97 22.75
CA ARG A 396 10.26 -3.03 23.51
C ARG A 396 11.17 -2.50 24.63
N SER A 397 11.79 -1.35 24.41
CA SER A 397 12.71 -0.74 25.38
C SER A 397 11.98 0.14 26.40
N GLY A 398 10.74 0.55 26.12
CA GLY A 398 10.02 1.54 26.91
C GLY A 398 10.54 2.97 26.76
N SER A 399 11.55 3.20 25.91
CA SER A 399 12.09 4.52 25.62
C SER A 399 11.29 5.19 24.50
N PRO A 400 10.96 6.49 24.58
CA PRO A 400 10.23 7.20 23.51
C PRO A 400 10.99 7.20 22.17
N ALA A 401 10.28 6.99 21.06
CA ALA A 401 10.86 6.96 19.71
C ALA A 401 11.63 8.23 19.34
N SER A 402 11.12 9.42 19.70
CA SER A 402 11.83 10.70 19.54
C SER A 402 13.18 10.68 20.22
N ARG A 403 13.22 10.19 21.45
CA ARG A 403 14.43 10.19 22.26
C ARG A 403 15.46 9.18 21.74
N ILE A 404 14.99 8.01 21.31
CA ILE A 404 15.83 7.01 20.64
C ILE A 404 16.45 7.61 19.38
N LEU A 405 15.64 8.23 18.52
CA LEU A 405 16.11 8.81 17.26
C LEU A 405 17.13 9.94 17.50
N GLU A 406 16.87 10.83 18.46
CA GLU A 406 17.78 11.91 18.84
C GLU A 406 19.15 11.38 19.29
N VAL A 407 19.15 10.39 20.19
CA VAL A 407 20.38 9.77 20.70
C VAL A 407 21.15 9.08 19.57
N LEU A 408 20.48 8.28 18.74
CA LEU A 408 21.12 7.59 17.61
C LEU A 408 21.63 8.58 16.56
N ASN A 409 20.94 9.69 16.30
CA ASN A 409 21.45 10.75 15.44
C ASN A 409 22.71 11.41 16.03
N GLY A 410 22.76 11.58 17.35
CA GLY A 410 23.95 12.09 18.06
C GLY A 410 25.18 11.18 17.95
N LEU A 411 24.99 9.88 17.74
CA LEU A 411 26.09 8.93 17.49
C LEU A 411 26.70 9.04 16.08
N GLY A 412 26.05 9.76 15.17
CA GLY A 412 26.57 10.06 13.84
C GLY A 412 26.85 8.81 13.01
N ASN A 413 28.07 8.73 12.46
CA ASN A 413 28.48 7.66 11.52
C ASN A 413 28.57 6.26 12.16
N ASN A 414 28.42 6.14 13.48
CA ASN A 414 28.42 4.84 14.16
C ASN A 414 27.07 4.11 14.07
N VAL A 415 26.03 4.79 13.57
CA VAL A 415 24.74 4.16 13.29
C VAL A 415 24.57 4.02 11.79
N ILE A 416 24.49 2.77 11.34
CA ILE A 416 24.13 2.45 9.97
C ILE A 416 22.62 2.32 9.92
N TRP A 417 21.98 3.07 9.03
CA TRP A 417 20.54 3.06 8.88
C TRP A 417 20.13 2.27 7.66
N LYS A 418 19.19 1.35 7.85
CA LYS A 418 18.59 0.55 6.77
C LYS A 418 17.13 0.93 6.60
N SER A 419 16.70 0.87 5.35
CA SER A 419 15.33 1.09 4.87
C SER A 419 14.47 -0.18 4.87
N GLU A 420 15.15 -1.33 4.97
CA GLU A 420 14.58 -2.65 4.95
C GLU A 420 15.11 -3.45 6.14
N ARG A 421 14.27 -4.37 6.63
CA ARG A 421 14.63 -5.25 7.74
C ARG A 421 15.75 -6.17 7.30
N VAL A 422 16.86 -6.14 8.04
CA VAL A 422 18.00 -7.04 7.83
C VAL A 422 17.95 -8.14 8.88
N LEU A 423 17.86 -9.40 8.45
CA LEU A 423 18.07 -10.56 9.30
C LEU A 423 19.57 -10.87 9.36
N SER A 424 20.37 -9.99 9.95
CA SER A 424 21.73 -10.37 10.31
C SER A 424 21.62 -11.29 11.53
N HIS A 425 22.02 -12.55 11.37
CA HIS A 425 22.29 -13.41 12.51
C HIS A 425 23.35 -12.72 13.37
N VAL A 426 22.93 -12.12 14.48
CA VAL A 426 23.84 -11.80 15.57
C VAL A 426 24.17 -13.15 16.19
N ARG A 427 25.43 -13.57 16.04
CA ARG A 427 25.97 -14.70 16.79
C ARG A 427 26.06 -14.37 18.27
#